data_AF-A0A1E7Z2W3-F1
#
_entry.id   AF-A0A1E7Z2W3-F1
#
_cell.length_a   1.000
_cell.length_b   1.000
_cell.length_c   1.000
_cell.angle_alpha   90.00
_cell.angle_beta   90.00
_cell.angle_gamma   90.00
#
_symmetry.space_group_name_H-M   'P 1'
#
loop_
_entity.id
_entity.type
_entity.pdbx_description
1 polymer ?
#
loop_
_entity_poly.entity_id
_entity_poly.type
_entity_poly.pdbx_seq_one_letter_code
_entity_poly.pdbx_strand_id
1 'polypeptide(L)' 'MCYIILSIWLYSAVLAAQCPVWSPARADLEMTRLATQLTHWDDAYYRQGNNTVTDESYDELQGKLQQWQ' A
#
# COMPACT_ATOMS: atom_id res chain seq x y z
N MET A 1 -27.00 -16.63 19.89
CA MET A 1 -26.85 -15.42 19.05
C MET A 1 -25.78 -14.47 19.56
N CYS A 2 -25.73 -14.15 20.86
CA CYS A 2 -24.68 -13.26 21.43
C CYS A 2 -23.24 -13.81 21.28
N TYR A 3 -23.04 -15.11 21.50
CA TYR A 3 -21.73 -15.76 21.35
C TYR A 3 -21.14 -15.72 19.94
N ILE A 4 -22.00 -15.74 18.90
CA ILE A 4 -21.57 -15.71 17.50
C ILE A 4 -21.06 -14.31 17.13
N ILE A 5 -21.72 -13.26 17.64
CA ILE A 5 -21.28 -11.86 17.47
C ILE A 5 -19.96 -11.63 18.19
N LEU A 6 -19.81 -12.17 19.40
CA LEU A 6 -18.58 -12.10 20.18
C LEU A 6 -17.42 -12.82 19.47
N SER A 7 -17.68 -13.99 18.89
CA SER A 7 -16.66 -14.70 18.10
C SER A 7 -16.26 -13.93 16.84
N ILE A 8 -17.20 -13.36 16.09
CA ILE A 8 -16.88 -12.58 14.87
C ILE A 8 -15.99 -11.37 15.20
N TRP A 9 -16.28 -10.68 16.32
CA TRP A 9 -15.46 -9.56 16.81
C TRP A 9 -14.03 -9.98 17.22
N LEU A 10 -13.88 -11.12 17.89
CA LEU A 10 -12.57 -11.66 18.26
C LEU A 10 -11.74 -12.08 17.03
N TYR A 11 -12.39 -12.61 15.99
CA TYR A 11 -11.71 -12.97 14.75
C TYR A 11 -11.19 -11.73 13.99
N SER A 12 -11.95 -10.63 13.94
CA SER A 12 -11.49 -9.38 13.30
C SER A 12 -10.22 -8.80 13.91
N ALA A 13 -10.04 -8.93 15.24
CA ALA A 13 -8.86 -8.43 15.93
C ALA A 13 -7.59 -9.29 15.66
N VAL A 14 -7.76 -10.57 15.37
CA VAL A 14 -6.66 -11.50 15.02
C VAL A 14 -6.31 -11.43 13.53
N LEU A 15 -7.30 -11.15 12.68
CA LEU A 15 -7.14 -10.89 11.24
C LEU A 15 -6.70 -9.46 10.91
N ALA A 16 -6.58 -8.57 11.91
CA ALA A 16 -5.70 -7.40 11.86
C ALA A 16 -4.25 -7.90 11.85
N ALA A 17 -3.93 -8.62 10.78
CA ALA A 17 -2.70 -9.33 10.57
C ALA A 17 -1.57 -8.31 10.59
N GLN A 18 -0.77 -8.35 11.65
CA GLN A 18 0.69 -8.22 11.57
C GLN A 18 1.21 -6.94 10.91
N CYS A 19 0.39 -5.90 10.74
CA CYS A 19 0.85 -4.61 10.24
C CYS A 19 1.91 -4.15 11.23
N PRO A 20 3.18 -4.05 10.82
CA PRO A 20 4.19 -3.52 11.70
C PRO A 20 3.69 -2.16 12.17
N VAL A 21 3.67 -1.93 13.49
CA VAL A 21 3.32 -0.64 14.08
C VAL A 21 4.43 0.33 13.66
N TRP A 22 4.32 0.88 12.46
CA TRP A 22 5.24 1.87 11.95
C TRP A 22 5.07 3.14 12.78
N SER A 23 6.18 3.77 13.12
CA SER A 23 6.11 5.14 13.60
C SER A 23 5.56 6.05 12.48
N PRO A 24 4.89 7.15 12.82
CA PRO A 24 4.43 8.11 11.81
C PRO A 24 5.55 8.54 10.85
N ALA A 25 6.74 8.83 11.39
CA ALA A 25 7.92 9.19 10.59
C ALA A 25 8.34 8.09 9.60
N ARG A 26 8.18 6.81 9.95
CA ARG A 26 8.47 5.70 9.04
C ARG A 26 7.39 5.61 7.95
N ALA A 27 6.13 5.81 8.29
CA ALA A 27 5.06 5.83 7.29
C ALA A 27 5.30 6.92 6.25
N ASP A 28 5.64 8.14 6.68
CA ASP A 28 5.97 9.26 5.78
C ASP A 28 7.15 8.96 4.86
N LEU A 29 8.19 8.32 5.39
CA LEU A 29 9.36 7.92 4.62
C LEU A 29 8.98 6.92 3.52
N GLU A 30 8.19 5.89 3.85
CA GLU A 30 7.79 4.86 2.89
C GLU A 30 6.82 5.39 1.83
N MET A 31 5.90 6.29 2.21
CA MET A 31 5.05 7.01 1.24
C MET A 31 5.88 7.86 0.27
N THR A 32 6.86 8.61 0.80
CA THR A 32 7.73 9.46 -0.02
C THR A 32 8.58 8.62 -0.98
N ARG A 33 9.10 7.49 -0.51
CA ARG A 33 9.86 6.56 -1.33
C ARG A 33 9.01 5.96 -2.45
N LEU A 34 7.79 5.53 -2.12
CA LEU A 34 6.85 4.97 -3.10
C LEU A 34 6.45 6.01 -4.16
N ALA A 35 6.11 7.23 -3.73
CA ALA A 35 5.78 8.33 -4.64
C ALA A 35 6.95 8.63 -5.61
N THR A 36 8.17 8.70 -5.08
CA THR A 36 9.38 8.93 -5.90
C THR A 36 9.58 7.82 -6.94
N GLN A 37 9.36 6.57 -6.55
CA GLN A 37 9.49 5.43 -7.46
C GLN A 37 8.46 5.48 -8.60
N LEU A 38 7.21 5.81 -8.29
CA LEU A 38 6.15 5.98 -9.29
C LEU A 38 6.50 7.10 -10.28
N THR A 39 6.95 8.26 -9.79
CA THR A 39 7.40 9.37 -10.66
C THR A 39 8.56 8.97 -11.58
N HIS A 40 9.51 8.17 -11.09
CA HIS A 40 10.61 7.67 -11.93
C HIS A 40 10.10 6.76 -13.06
N TRP A 41 9.12 5.90 -12.77
CA TRP A 41 8.51 5.06 -13.80
C TRP A 41 7.65 5.87 -14.77
N ASP A 42 6.90 6.87 -14.31
CA ASP A 42 6.16 7.81 -15.17
C ASP A 42 7.12 8.50 -16.15
N ASP A 43 8.25 8.99 -15.65
CA ASP A 43 9.28 9.64 -16.45
C ASP A 43 9.88 8.68 -17.49
N ALA A 44 10.16 7.43 -17.11
CA ALA A 44 10.65 6.41 -18.03
C ALA A 44 9.62 6.08 -19.13
N TYR A 45 8.35 5.95 -18.76
CA TYR A 45 7.27 5.67 -19.70
C TYR A 45 7.03 6.83 -20.66
N TYR A 46 6.76 8.03 -20.13
CA TYR A 46 6.34 9.18 -20.93
C TYR A 46 7.48 9.83 -21.70
N ARG A 47 8.69 9.94 -21.14
CA ARG A 47 9.81 10.61 -21.81
C ARG A 47 10.69 9.66 -22.61
N GLN A 48 10.82 8.42 -22.16
CA GLN A 48 11.76 7.46 -22.76
C GLN A 48 11.06 6.35 -23.55
N GLY A 49 9.73 6.21 -23.42
CA GLY A 49 8.98 5.12 -24.03
C GLY A 49 9.35 3.75 -23.46
N ASN A 50 9.93 3.71 -22.25
CA ASN A 50 10.42 2.50 -21.63
C ASN A 50 9.43 2.00 -20.57
N ASN A 51 8.92 0.79 -20.75
CA ASN A 51 8.04 0.15 -19.77
C ASN A 51 8.84 -0.81 -18.87
N THR A 52 9.28 -0.32 -17.71
CA THR A 52 10.16 -1.07 -16.80
C THR A 52 9.44 -1.99 -15.82
N VAL A 53 8.12 -1.86 -15.69
CA VAL A 53 7.26 -2.66 -14.81
C VAL A 53 5.96 -3.01 -15.53
N THR A 54 5.18 -3.95 -15.02
CA THR A 54 3.85 -4.24 -15.59
C THR A 54 2.83 -3.22 -15.11
N ASP A 55 1.79 -2.99 -15.92
CA ASP A 55 0.68 -2.10 -15.57
C ASP A 55 0.02 -2.53 -14.26
N GLU A 56 -0.17 -3.85 -14.05
CA GLU A 56 -0.69 -4.39 -12.78
C GLU A 56 0.15 -4.00 -11.57
N SER A 57 1.49 -4.14 -11.64
CA SER A 57 2.38 -3.76 -10.54
C SER A 57 2.36 -2.25 -10.30
N TYR A 58 2.25 -1.44 -11.36
CA TYR A 58 2.12 0.01 -11.24
C TYR A 58 0.80 0.39 -10.56
N ASP A 59 -0.32 -0.15 -11.03
CA ASP A 59 -1.67 0.14 -10.53
C ASP A 59 -1.84 -0.28 -9.07
N GLU A 60 -1.35 -1.47 -8.69
CA GLU A 60 -1.36 -1.94 -7.30
C GLU A 60 -0.60 -0.98 -6.37
N LEU A 61 0.59 -0.55 -6.79
CA LEU A 61 1.44 0.34 -6.00
C LEU A 61 0.91 1.77 -5.96
N GLN A 62 0.32 2.26 -7.05
CA GLN A 62 -0.37 3.54 -7.10
C GLN A 62 -1.60 3.54 -6.18
N GLY A 63 -2.43 2.49 -6.26
CA GLY A 63 -3.58 2.31 -5.37
C GLY A 63 -3.17 2.22 -3.90
N LYS A 64 -2.06 1.55 -3.61
CA LYS A 64 -1.49 1.49 -2.25
C LYS A 64 -1.06 2.86 -1.73
N LEU A 65 -0.42 3.69 -2.56
CA LEU A 65 -0.05 5.05 -2.18
C LEU A 65 -1.30 5.90 -1.90
N GLN A 66 -2.34 5.79 -2.74
CA GLN A 66 -3.62 6.48 -2.54
C GLN A 66 -4.34 6.04 -1.26
N GLN A 67 -4.22 4.76 -0.86
CA GLN A 67 -4.81 4.25 0.37
C GLN A 67 -4.10 4.77 1.63
N TRP A 68 -2.81 5.10 1.53
CA TRP A 68 -2.00 5.57 2.67
C TRP A 68 -2.11 7.09 2.90
N GLN A 69 -2.40 7.85 1.85
CA GLN A 69 -2.65 9.30 1.90
C GLN A 69 -4.03 9.62 2.45
#